data_AF-A0A241V710-F1
#
_entry.id   AF-A0A241V710-F1
#
_cell.length_a   1.000
_cell.length_b   1.000
_cell.length_c   1.000
_cell.angle_alpha   90.00
_cell.angle_beta   90.00
_cell.angle_gamma   90.00
#
_symmetry.space_group_name_H-M   'P 1'
#
loop_
_entity.id
_entity.type
_entity.pdbx_description
1 polymer ?
#
loop_
_entity_poly.entity_id
_entity_poly.type
_entity_poly.pdbx_seq_one_letter_code
_entity_poly.pdbx_strand_id
1 'polypeptide(L)'
;MSYEDLVQENESQKMARYITAPQKHKLREELEKELKKYKGHVTVLPGVMHKPRQPLPVRDTSNDYCGNLKAFRVRQWIAGPGYNNGRRQRLAEVTDISLRRINDIACDQSGCILTNAEYVQIKAAMPEIEAMETEVAMSQQVAS
;
A
#
# COMPACT_ATOMS: atom_id res chain seq x y z
N MET A 1 30.40 6.60 -16.42
CA MET A 1 29.18 5.93 -16.91
C MET A 1 28.12 7.01 -17.03
N SER A 2 27.77 7.39 -18.25
CA SER A 2 26.81 8.46 -18.52
C SER A 2 25.39 8.01 -18.15
N TYR A 3 24.50 8.95 -17.86
CA TYR A 3 23.08 8.68 -17.68
C TYR A 3 22.48 8.01 -18.93
N GLU A 4 22.96 8.41 -20.10
CA GLU A 4 22.56 7.85 -21.40
C GLU A 4 22.95 6.37 -21.51
N ASP A 5 24.17 6.01 -21.06
CA ASP A 5 24.65 4.62 -21.04
C ASP A 5 23.75 3.74 -20.14
N LEU A 6 23.32 4.27 -18.99
CA LEU A 6 22.47 3.56 -18.03
C LEU A 6 21.04 3.33 -18.55
N VAL A 7 20.50 4.30 -19.29
CA VAL A 7 19.17 4.17 -19.92
C VAL A 7 19.23 3.11 -21.01
N GLN A 8 20.26 3.15 -21.84
CA GLN A 8 20.45 2.23 -22.96
C GLN A 8 20.70 0.79 -22.47
N GLU A 9 21.46 0.62 -21.39
CA GLU A 9 21.65 -0.67 -20.74
C GLU A 9 20.31 -1.21 -20.18
N ASN A 10 19.51 -0.37 -19.51
CA ASN A 10 18.19 -0.78 -19.01
C ASN A 10 17.22 -1.20 -20.11
N GLU A 11 17.19 -0.48 -21.23
CA GLU A 11 16.34 -0.81 -22.38
C GLU A 11 16.77 -2.11 -23.05
N SER A 12 18.07 -2.33 -23.22
CA SER A 12 18.61 -3.59 -23.75
C SER A 12 18.28 -4.78 -22.83
N GLN A 13 18.37 -4.61 -21.51
CA GLN A 13 17.97 -5.63 -20.54
C GLN A 13 16.46 -5.90 -20.57
N LYS A 14 15.62 -4.87 -20.74
CA LYS A 14 14.16 -5.03 -20.90
C LYS A 14 13.82 -5.80 -22.17
N MET A 15 14.47 -5.48 -23.29
CA MET A 15 14.27 -6.17 -24.56
C MET A 15 14.79 -7.61 -24.52
N ALA A 16 15.92 -7.87 -23.85
CA ALA A 16 16.42 -9.23 -23.63
C ALA A 16 15.46 -10.10 -22.78
N ARG A 17 14.70 -9.48 -21.87
CA ARG A 17 13.65 -10.15 -21.07
C ARG A 17 12.30 -10.25 -21.79
N TYR A 18 12.13 -9.54 -22.89
CA TYR A 18 10.89 -9.50 -23.63
C TYR A 18 10.73 -10.77 -24.47
N ILE A 19 10.15 -11.80 -23.87
CA ILE A 19 9.81 -13.04 -24.56
C ILE A 19 8.46 -12.85 -25.25
N THR A 20 8.46 -12.95 -26.58
CA THR A 20 7.25 -12.84 -27.39
C THR A 20 6.33 -14.06 -27.17
N ALA A 21 5.02 -13.88 -27.37
CA ALA A 21 4.04 -14.96 -27.24
C ALA A 21 4.41 -16.27 -28.01
N PRO A 22 4.89 -16.22 -29.28
CA PRO A 22 5.31 -17.43 -29.98
C PRO A 22 6.54 -18.12 -29.38
N GLN A 23 7.50 -17.37 -28.84
CA GLN A 23 8.64 -17.96 -28.12
C GLN A 23 8.18 -18.67 -26.84
N LYS A 24 7.21 -18.09 -26.12
CA LYS A 24 6.59 -18.75 -24.95
C LYS A 24 5.87 -20.04 -25.33
N HIS A 25 5.24 -20.09 -26.51
CA HIS A 25 4.54 -21.30 -26.98
C HIS A 25 5.51 -22.45 -27.27
N LYS A 26 6.59 -22.18 -28.00
CA LYS A 26 7.63 -23.17 -28.29
C LYS A 26 8.26 -23.75 -27.02
N LEU A 27 8.55 -22.89 -26.05
CA LEU A 27 9.05 -23.29 -24.72
C LEU A 27 8.08 -24.20 -23.97
N ARG A 28 6.76 -24.00 -24.09
CA ARG A 28 5.76 -24.90 -23.47
C ARG A 28 5.76 -26.26 -24.14
N GLU A 29 5.78 -26.31 -25.47
CA GLU A 29 5.78 -27.57 -26.20
C GLU A 29 7.03 -28.41 -25.90
N GLU A 30 8.19 -27.78 -25.76
CA GLU A 30 9.44 -28.44 -25.37
C GLU A 30 9.34 -29.01 -23.94
N LEU A 31 8.86 -28.22 -22.98
CA LEU A 31 8.66 -28.67 -21.60
C LEU A 31 7.62 -29.80 -21.50
N GLU A 32 6.54 -29.76 -22.27
CA GLU A 32 5.53 -30.81 -22.31
C GLU A 32 6.09 -32.13 -22.88
N LYS A 33 6.95 -32.05 -23.91
CA LYS A 33 7.65 -33.23 -24.44
C LYS A 33 8.61 -33.82 -23.42
N GLU A 34 9.34 -32.98 -22.70
CA GLU A 34 10.24 -33.42 -21.62
C GLU A 34 9.49 -34.06 -20.45
N LEU A 35 8.38 -33.44 -20.01
CA LEU A 35 7.49 -34.00 -18.98
C LEU A 35 6.90 -35.34 -19.40
N LYS A 36 6.50 -35.51 -20.67
CA LYS A 36 5.97 -36.78 -21.18
C LYS A 36 7.03 -37.88 -21.23
N LYS A 37 8.30 -37.53 -21.37
CA LYS A 37 9.44 -38.46 -21.34
C LYS A 37 9.90 -38.77 -19.91
N TYR A 38 9.59 -37.90 -18.95
CA TYR A 38 9.99 -38.05 -17.56
C TYR A 38 9.16 -39.12 -16.85
N LYS A 39 9.81 -40.23 -16.46
CA LYS A 39 9.20 -41.36 -15.72
C LYS A 39 9.57 -41.40 -14.23
N GLY A 40 10.29 -40.38 -13.74
CA GLY A 40 10.73 -40.31 -12.34
C GLY A 40 9.63 -39.84 -11.40
N HIS A 41 9.56 -40.41 -10.20
CA HIS A 41 8.78 -39.83 -9.10
C HIS A 41 9.53 -38.61 -8.55
N VAL A 42 8.93 -37.42 -8.65
CA VAL A 42 9.46 -36.21 -8.00
C VAL A 42 9.16 -36.33 -6.50
N THR A 43 10.14 -36.80 -5.72
CA THR A 43 9.99 -36.99 -4.27
C THR A 43 10.27 -35.70 -3.49
N VAL A 44 11.13 -34.81 -4.02
CA VAL A 44 11.44 -33.52 -3.41
C VAL A 44 11.70 -32.51 -4.53
N LEU A 45 10.84 -31.50 -4.64
CA LEU A 45 11.13 -30.32 -5.46
C LEU A 45 12.37 -29.63 -4.86
N PRO A 46 13.41 -29.31 -5.64
CA PRO A 46 14.52 -28.50 -5.15
C PRO A 46 13.90 -27.21 -4.60
N GLY A 47 13.99 -27.05 -3.28
CA GLY A 47 13.26 -26.02 -2.56
C GLY A 47 13.48 -24.69 -3.27
N VAL A 48 12.39 -24.05 -3.69
CA VAL A 48 12.43 -22.66 -4.12
C VAL A 48 13.13 -21.94 -2.99
N MET A 49 14.37 -21.50 -3.22
CA MET A 49 15.15 -20.69 -2.28
C MET A 49 14.28 -19.47 -2.00
N HIS A 50 13.46 -19.57 -0.97
CA HIS A 50 12.45 -18.58 -0.65
C HIS A 50 13.25 -17.40 -0.15
N LYS A 51 13.56 -16.47 -1.07
CA LYS A 51 14.24 -15.25 -0.71
C LYS A 51 13.39 -14.62 0.40
N PRO A 52 13.95 -14.36 1.58
CA PRO A 52 13.20 -13.71 2.63
C PRO A 52 12.56 -12.46 2.03
N ARG A 53 11.27 -12.27 2.31
CA ARG A 53 10.56 -11.06 1.88
C ARG A 53 11.42 -9.87 2.28
N GLN A 54 11.68 -8.97 1.33
CA GLN A 54 12.48 -7.79 1.64
C GLN A 54 11.86 -7.05 2.84
N PRO A 55 12.69 -6.54 3.76
CA PRO A 55 12.18 -5.76 4.88
C PRO A 55 11.36 -4.60 4.34
N LEU A 56 10.23 -4.33 4.99
CA LEU A 56 9.41 -3.18 4.65
C LEU A 56 10.26 -1.91 4.82
N PRO A 57 10.14 -0.93 3.90
CA PRO A 57 10.84 0.34 4.05
C PRO A 57 10.49 1.00 5.39
N VAL A 58 11.48 1.62 6.03
CA VAL A 58 11.30 2.38 7.26
C VAL A 58 10.22 3.43 7.02
N ARG A 59 9.26 3.54 7.94
CA ARG A 59 8.20 4.54 7.85
C ARG A 59 8.85 5.92 7.87
N ASP A 60 8.65 6.67 6.79
CA ASP A 60 9.07 8.06 6.72
C ASP A 60 8.25 8.89 7.73
N THR A 61 8.90 9.38 8.77
CA THR A 61 8.33 10.25 9.81
C THR A 61 8.87 11.68 9.71
N SER A 62 9.39 12.06 8.53
CA SER A 62 9.77 13.43 8.24
C SER A 62 8.61 14.40 8.40
N ASN A 63 8.93 15.68 8.64
CA ASN A 63 7.93 16.75 8.58
C ASN A 63 7.71 17.26 7.15
N ASP A 64 8.20 16.50 6.16
CA ASP A 64 8.04 16.81 4.74
C ASP A 64 6.63 16.49 4.28
N TYR A 65 6.25 17.10 3.15
CA TYR A 65 4.96 16.88 2.53
C TYR A 65 4.75 15.40 2.17
N CYS A 66 3.63 14.82 2.62
CA CYS A 66 3.35 13.40 2.43
C CYS A 66 2.87 13.02 1.02
N GLY A 67 2.56 14.01 0.17
CA GLY A 67 2.05 13.82 -1.19
C GLY A 67 0.53 13.85 -1.31
N ASN A 68 0.04 14.28 -2.47
CA ASN A 68 -1.39 14.51 -2.73
C ASN A 68 -2.26 13.27 -2.50
N LEU A 69 -1.78 12.10 -2.92
CA LEU A 69 -2.55 10.86 -2.81
C LEU A 69 -2.79 10.45 -1.35
N LYS A 70 -1.78 10.63 -0.49
CA LYS A 70 -1.91 10.32 0.94
C LYS A 70 -2.88 11.28 1.62
N ALA A 71 -2.73 12.58 1.36
CA ALA A 71 -3.65 13.61 1.85
C ALA A 71 -5.09 13.35 1.39
N PHE A 72 -5.31 13.07 0.10
CA PHE A 72 -6.63 12.76 -0.46
C PHE A 72 -7.29 11.56 0.24
N ARG A 73 -6.55 10.47 0.49
CA ARG A 73 -7.10 9.29 1.19
C ARG A 73 -7.53 9.61 2.62
N VAL A 74 -6.75 10.41 3.34
CA VAL A 74 -7.12 10.85 4.69
C VAL A 74 -8.39 11.69 4.65
N ARG A 75 -8.50 12.64 3.72
CA ARG A 75 -9.71 13.48 3.58
C ARG A 75 -10.95 12.66 3.24
N GLN A 76 -10.83 11.72 2.31
CA GLN A 76 -11.92 10.80 1.94
C GLN A 76 -12.35 9.93 3.11
N TRP A 77 -11.41 9.42 3.91
CA TRP A 77 -11.73 8.64 5.10
C TRP A 77 -12.46 9.49 6.16
N ILE A 78 -11.99 10.70 6.41
CA ILE A 78 -12.65 11.64 7.34
C ILE A 78 -14.07 11.98 6.86
N ALA A 79 -14.27 12.14 5.55
CA ALA A 79 -15.55 12.48 4.92
C ALA A 79 -16.46 11.26 4.63
N GLY A 80 -16.02 10.05 4.98
CA GLY A 80 -16.75 8.81 4.70
C GLY A 80 -18.08 8.70 5.44
N PRO A 81 -19.07 7.96 4.89
CA PRO A 81 -20.41 7.87 5.45
C PRO A 81 -20.39 7.30 6.88
N GLY A 82 -21.19 7.90 7.78
CA GLY A 82 -21.43 7.39 9.13
C GLY A 82 -21.11 8.38 10.26
N TYR A 83 -19.97 9.09 10.22
CA TYR A 83 -19.46 9.81 11.40
C TYR A 83 -18.56 11.04 11.10
N ASN A 84 -18.86 11.83 10.06
CA ASN A 84 -17.98 12.91 9.57
C ASN A 84 -17.47 13.92 10.63
N ASN A 85 -18.31 14.30 11.61
CA ASN A 85 -17.89 15.20 12.69
C ASN A 85 -17.19 14.45 13.85
N GLY A 86 -17.61 13.21 14.13
CA GLY A 86 -17.06 12.40 15.20
C GLY A 86 -15.62 11.94 14.93
N ARG A 87 -15.30 11.58 13.69
CA ARG A 87 -13.94 11.12 13.30
C ARG A 87 -12.87 12.18 13.55
N ARG A 88 -13.17 13.45 13.29
CA ARG A 88 -12.22 14.56 13.51
C ARG A 88 -11.92 14.76 14.99
N GLN A 89 -12.96 14.67 15.82
CA GLN A 89 -12.82 14.82 17.26
C GLN A 89 -12.08 13.62 17.87
N ARG A 90 -12.43 12.39 17.48
CA ARG A 90 -11.71 11.18 17.91
C ARG A 90 -10.25 11.17 17.45
N LEU A 91 -9.96 11.65 16.24
CA LEU A 91 -8.57 11.83 15.79
C LEU A 91 -7.82 12.77 16.73
N ALA A 92 -8.43 13.87 17.19
CA ALA A 92 -7.79 14.80 18.12
C ALA A 92 -7.60 14.23 19.54
N GLU A 93 -8.39 13.22 19.91
CA GLU A 93 -8.30 12.54 21.22
C GLU A 93 -7.26 11.41 21.20
N VAL A 94 -7.15 10.67 20.08
CA VAL A 94 -6.25 9.52 19.92
C VAL A 94 -4.86 9.94 19.45
N THR A 95 -4.75 11.07 18.75
CA THR A 95 -3.47 11.59 18.24
C THR A 95 -3.08 12.89 18.94
N ASP A 96 -1.78 13.20 18.98
CA ASP A 96 -1.27 14.48 19.49
C ASP A 96 -1.53 15.67 18.53
N ILE A 97 -2.41 15.50 17.53
CA ILE A 97 -2.72 16.52 16.53
C ILE A 97 -3.90 17.34 17.03
N SER A 98 -3.70 18.65 17.14
CA SER A 98 -4.78 19.55 17.56
C SER A 98 -6.00 19.47 16.63
N LEU A 99 -7.20 19.61 17.20
CA LEU A 99 -8.45 19.61 16.44
C LEU A 99 -8.47 20.69 15.34
N ARG A 100 -7.88 21.86 15.60
CA ARG A 100 -7.72 22.92 14.59
C ARG A 100 -6.91 22.41 13.40
N ARG A 101 -5.78 21.75 13.66
CA ARG A 101 -4.92 21.19 12.62
C ARG A 101 -5.62 20.08 11.82
N ILE A 102 -6.39 19.22 12.49
CA ILE A 102 -7.20 18.19 11.81
C ILE A 102 -8.27 18.82 10.90
N ASN A 103 -8.91 19.90 11.35
CA ASN A 103 -9.87 20.64 10.54
C ASN A 103 -9.21 21.28 9.31
N ASP A 104 -8.01 21.84 9.47
CA ASP A 104 -7.24 22.39 8.35
C ASP A 104 -6.86 21.30 7.35
N ILE A 105 -6.44 20.11 7.82
CA ILE A 105 -6.11 18.94 6.99
C ILE A 105 -7.36 18.42 6.25
N ALA A 106 -8.50 18.38 6.92
CA ALA A 106 -9.76 17.88 6.37
C ALA A 106 -10.38 18.84 5.34
N CYS A 107 -10.05 20.13 5.39
CA CYS A 107 -10.54 21.13 4.46
C CYS A 107 -9.67 21.20 3.20
N ASP A 108 -10.27 20.95 2.03
CA ASP A 108 -9.56 21.04 0.75
C ASP A 108 -9.09 22.48 0.44
N GLN A 109 -9.78 23.49 0.94
CA GLN A 109 -9.56 24.91 0.62
C GLN A 109 -8.50 25.59 1.50
N SER A 110 -8.04 24.95 2.57
CA SER A 110 -7.14 25.57 3.56
C SER A 110 -5.72 25.80 3.04
N GLY A 111 -5.35 25.19 1.91
CA GLY A 111 -3.96 25.15 1.43
C GLY A 111 -3.02 24.37 2.38
N CYS A 112 -3.58 23.68 3.38
CA CYS A 112 -2.82 22.97 4.40
C CYS A 112 -2.12 21.73 3.82
N ILE A 113 -0.82 21.65 4.06
CA ILE A 113 0.05 20.54 3.68
C ILE A 113 0.05 19.51 4.81
N LEU A 114 -0.34 18.27 4.51
CA LEU A 114 -0.24 17.13 5.44
C LEU A 114 1.21 16.59 5.44
N THR A 115 1.85 16.52 6.60
CA THR A 115 3.22 16.01 6.72
C THR A 115 3.27 14.48 6.83
N ASN A 116 4.43 13.88 6.53
CA ASN A 116 4.59 12.42 6.67
C ASN A 116 4.40 11.96 8.13
N ALA A 117 4.92 12.72 9.10
CA ALA A 117 4.71 12.47 10.53
C ALA A 117 3.21 12.45 10.90
N GLU A 118 2.46 13.47 10.49
CA GLU A 118 1.01 13.55 10.72
C GLU A 118 0.27 12.40 10.05
N TYR A 119 0.64 12.08 8.81
CA TYR A 119 0.05 10.96 8.09
C TYR A 119 0.26 9.62 8.80
N VAL A 120 1.45 9.37 9.35
CA VAL A 120 1.75 8.13 10.08
C VAL A 120 0.92 8.03 11.36
N GLN A 121 0.77 9.14 12.10
CA GLN A 121 -0.06 9.20 13.31
C GLN A 121 -1.53 8.95 12.99
N ILE A 122 -2.09 9.69 12.01
CA ILE A 122 -3.49 9.53 11.60
C ILE A 122 -3.74 8.10 11.11
N LYS A 123 -2.85 7.54 10.27
CA LYS A 123 -2.99 6.19 9.76
C LYS A 123 -2.93 5.12 10.86
N ALA A 124 -2.14 5.35 11.91
CA ALA A 124 -2.09 4.44 13.05
C ALA A 124 -3.39 4.51 13.89
N ALA A 125 -4.02 5.68 13.98
CA ALA A 125 -5.27 5.89 14.71
C ALA A 125 -6.53 5.44 13.97
N MET A 126 -6.52 5.37 12.62
CA MET A 126 -7.69 4.99 11.83
C MET A 126 -8.36 3.67 12.28
N PRO A 127 -7.63 2.54 12.45
CA PRO A 127 -8.24 1.27 12.85
C PRO A 127 -8.85 1.30 14.25
N GLU A 128 -8.24 2.06 15.16
CA GLU A 128 -8.73 2.23 16.52
C GLU A 128 -10.05 3.00 16.54
N ILE A 129 -10.14 4.07 15.75
CA ILE A 129 -11.37 4.86 15.60
C ILE A 129 -12.47 4.05 14.92
N GLU A 130 -12.13 3.26 13.89
CA GLU A 130 -13.07 2.35 13.24
C GLU A 130 -13.61 1.29 14.22
N ALA A 131 -12.76 0.72 15.08
CA ALA A 131 -13.19 -0.20 16.12
C ALA A 131 -14.19 0.47 17.09
N MET A 132 -13.88 1.67 17.57
CA MET A 132 -14.79 2.46 18.41
C MET A 132 -16.12 2.79 17.71
N GLU A 133 -16.12 2.99 16.39
CA GLU A 133 -17.37 3.18 15.62
C GLU A 133 -18.20 1.89 15.57
N THR A 134 -17.57 0.73 15.40
CA THR A 134 -18.27 -0.56 15.38
C THR A 134 -18.89 -0.91 16.74
N GLU A 135 -18.19 -0.68 17.84
CA GLU A 135 -18.71 -0.92 19.19
C GLU A 135 -19.93 -0.04 19.51
N VAL A 136 -19.90 1.23 19.11
CA VAL A 136 -21.02 2.16 19.28
C VAL A 136 -22.21 1.76 18.40
N ALA A 137 -21.96 1.35 17.14
CA ALA A 137 -23.01 0.89 16.24
C ALA A 137 -23.69 -0.39 16.75
N MET A 138 -22.92 -1.33 17.30
CA MET A 138 -23.47 -2.53 17.95
C MET A 138 -24.30 -2.15 19.18
N SER A 139 -23.81 -1.25 20.03
CA SER A 139 -24.52 -0.81 21.24
C SER A 139 -25.87 -0.13 20.94
N GLN A 140 -25.99 0.58 19.82
CA GLN A 140 -27.25 1.21 19.39
C GLN A 140 -28.27 0.20 18.84
N GLN A 141 -27.82 -0.93 18.28
CA GLN A 141 -28.71 -1.99 17.78
C GLN A 141 -29.30 -2.86 18.89
N VAL A 142 -28.62 -3.03 20.03
CA VAL A 142 -29.15 -3.82 21.17
C VAL A 142 -30.14 -3.01 22.02
N ALA A 143 -30.15 -1.68 21.86
CA ALA A 143 -31.05 -0.78 22.58
C ALA A 143 -32.35 -0.44 21.82
N SER A 144 -32.57 -1.03 20.64
CA SER A 144 -33.81 -0.96 19.84
C SER A 144 -34.52 -2.30 19.84
#